data_AF-A0A3G6S0M7-F1
#
_entry.id   AF-A0A3G6S0M7-F1
#
_cell.length_a   1.000
_cell.length_b   1.000
_cell.length_c   1.000
_cell.angle_alpha   90.00
_cell.angle_beta   90.00
_cell.angle_gamma   90.00
#
_symmetry.space_group_name_H-M   'P 1'
#
loop_
_entity.id
_entity.type
_entity.pdbx_description
1 polymer ?
#
loop_
_entity_poly.entity_id
_entity_poly.type
_entity_poly.pdbx_seq_one_letter_code
_entity_poly.pdbx_strand_id
1 'polypeptide(L)'
;MMRKYLTYILMLGFPLLGAQTKVVEKSTYQEKWTLLDTENAAMAFDADVKLSDAEIALDKKLFQIRKQFLAETEKQHIPLYNRSFNEIKPLIESSELFKVIQTMPKGGLLHTHSGGLANADWLIATARKYKECYVYEQKDNDKFIFGQLGFFENGKVPNGFVNLDQKLNSNPGFEKELYDLLLLKRDNLCSYTDYWIEFEKRFQRINLLLPYRPFFKEYYLKGFQDLAKDKVQHVEIRYVFDELYDFEHGKYPLEKSITDLQDIVKQMHQSNPQFSLKLIYSSFKFLDSDSIEKQLEIAFKLKKQFPDMISGFDLVADEAAGNSINFYQKNWTKLNEITKKIGIEMPLFLHAGESTSIFNKNILDITLLNNQRIGHGLNLIYFPKSMELIKKQNKLVEVSPISNQILGYVSDMRNHPARVLLSNGVQCSINSDDPAVYGYEGLSYDFWMAYVYWELDVKALKKLVFNSINYSSLNKNEKEQAVEALNTQWNDFVQKANQELN
;
A
#
# COMPACT_ATOMS: atom_id res chain seq x y z
N MET A 1 -98.42 30.46 -18.42
CA MET A 1 -97.29 29.77 -19.09
C MET A 1 -96.12 30.77 -19.11
N MET A 2 -95.26 30.76 -18.08
CA MET A 2 -94.34 31.88 -17.78
C MET A 2 -92.88 31.42 -17.70
N ARG A 3 -92.05 31.94 -18.62
CA ARG A 3 -90.59 32.09 -18.48
C ARG A 3 -90.29 33.27 -17.55
N LYS A 4 -89.28 33.15 -16.69
CA LYS A 4 -88.39 34.27 -16.34
C LYS A 4 -86.97 33.77 -16.04
N TYR A 5 -86.01 34.43 -16.68
CA TYR A 5 -84.57 34.31 -16.54
C TYR A 5 -84.10 34.97 -15.23
N LEU A 6 -83.05 34.43 -14.60
CA LEU A 6 -82.25 35.17 -13.63
C LEU A 6 -80.78 35.21 -14.07
N THR A 7 -80.29 36.43 -14.19
CA THR A 7 -78.95 36.84 -14.61
C THR A 7 -77.97 36.64 -13.46
N TYR A 8 -76.82 35.98 -13.71
CA TYR A 8 -75.70 35.93 -12.76
C TYR A 8 -74.79 37.15 -12.97
N ILE A 9 -74.56 37.93 -11.92
CA ILE A 9 -73.52 38.97 -11.86
C ILE A 9 -72.28 38.35 -11.21
N LEU A 10 -71.17 38.29 -11.96
CA LEU A 10 -69.85 37.92 -11.45
C LEU A 10 -69.27 39.09 -10.64
N MET A 11 -69.03 38.88 -9.34
CA MET A 11 -68.14 39.73 -8.55
C MET A 11 -66.77 39.06 -8.44
N LEU A 12 -65.77 39.67 -9.07
CA LEU A 12 -64.35 39.32 -8.95
C LEU A 12 -63.84 39.76 -7.56
N GLY A 13 -63.69 38.81 -6.65
CA GLY A 13 -62.95 39.00 -5.39
C GLY A 13 -61.46 38.72 -5.61
N PHE A 14 -60.61 39.70 -5.32
CA PHE A 14 -59.16 39.55 -5.26
C PHE A 14 -58.76 38.53 -4.17
N PRO A 15 -57.94 37.51 -4.45
CA PRO A 15 -57.36 36.69 -3.39
C PRO A 15 -56.15 37.40 -2.78
N LEU A 16 -56.24 37.68 -1.48
CA LEU A 16 -55.11 37.98 -0.62
C LEU A 16 -54.11 36.81 -0.67
N LEU A 17 -52.96 37.02 -1.32
CA LEU A 17 -51.81 36.14 -1.25
C LEU A 17 -51.22 36.22 0.17
N GLY A 18 -51.74 35.39 1.08
CA GLY A 18 -51.05 35.05 2.31
C GLY A 18 -49.83 34.19 1.96
N ALA A 19 -48.64 34.72 2.19
CA ALA A 19 -47.40 33.94 2.13
C ALA A 19 -47.40 32.95 3.30
N GLN A 20 -47.94 31.74 3.08
CA GLN A 20 -47.63 30.61 3.94
C GLN A 20 -46.20 30.18 3.64
N THR A 21 -45.26 30.61 4.49
CA THR A 21 -43.99 29.90 4.66
C THR A 21 -44.33 28.50 5.16
N LYS A 22 -44.39 27.53 4.24
CA LYS A 22 -44.41 26.11 4.59
C LYS A 22 -43.08 25.79 5.28
N VAL A 23 -43.05 25.91 6.60
CA VAL A 23 -42.06 25.23 7.43
C VAL A 23 -42.37 23.75 7.24
N VAL A 24 -41.59 23.06 6.42
CA VAL A 24 -41.66 21.60 6.32
C VAL A 24 -41.08 21.08 7.63
N GLU A 25 -41.94 20.83 8.62
CA GLU A 25 -41.57 20.11 9.84
C GLU A 25 -40.98 18.76 9.41
N LYS A 26 -39.68 18.57 9.65
CA LYS A 26 -39.07 17.25 9.47
C LYS A 26 -39.78 16.30 10.43
N SER A 27 -40.23 15.15 9.94
CA SER A 27 -40.85 14.16 10.80
C SER A 27 -39.87 13.70 11.87
N THR A 28 -40.39 13.30 13.04
CA THR A 28 -39.57 12.71 14.12
C THR A 28 -38.74 11.50 13.66
N TYR A 29 -39.21 10.80 12.62
CA TYR A 29 -38.44 9.77 11.94
C TYR A 29 -37.23 10.34 11.19
N GLN A 30 -37.41 11.39 10.39
CA GLN A 30 -36.32 12.02 9.63
C GLN A 30 -35.25 12.60 10.56
N GLU A 31 -35.66 13.17 11.70
CA GLU A 31 -34.73 13.68 12.72
C GLU A 31 -33.90 12.55 13.34
N LYS A 32 -34.54 11.45 13.75
CA LYS A 32 -33.85 10.27 14.29
C LYS A 32 -32.90 9.63 13.27
N TRP A 33 -33.32 9.56 12.00
CA TRP A 33 -32.49 9.04 10.93
C TRP A 33 -31.25 9.93 10.71
N THR A 34 -31.44 11.26 10.62
CA THR A 34 -30.32 12.20 10.47
C THR A 34 -29.38 12.19 11.68
N LEU A 35 -29.92 12.03 12.91
CA LEU A 35 -29.10 11.88 14.11
C LEU A 35 -28.22 10.62 14.02
N LEU A 36 -28.81 9.47 13.68
CA LEU A 36 -28.07 8.21 13.56
C LEU A 36 -27.00 8.26 12.46
N ASP A 37 -27.31 8.88 11.33
CA ASP A 37 -26.34 9.10 10.24
C ASP A 37 -25.17 9.98 10.71
N THR A 38 -25.47 11.05 11.46
CA THR A 38 -24.45 11.93 12.05
C THR A 38 -23.59 11.21 13.09
N GLU A 39 -24.20 10.38 13.95
CA GLU A 39 -23.49 9.59 14.95
C GLU A 39 -22.55 8.57 14.31
N ASN A 40 -22.99 7.90 13.23
CA ASN A 40 -22.14 7.00 12.45
C ASN A 40 -20.98 7.76 11.79
N ALA A 41 -21.24 8.92 11.19
CA ALA A 41 -20.19 9.74 10.58
C ALA A 41 -19.17 10.24 11.62
N ALA A 42 -19.61 10.51 12.86
CA ALA A 42 -18.73 10.92 13.96
C ALA A 42 -17.81 9.80 14.48
N MET A 43 -18.12 8.53 14.18
CA MET A 43 -17.27 7.39 14.54
C MET A 43 -16.09 7.19 13.58
N ALA A 44 -16.19 7.74 12.36
CA ALA A 44 -15.24 7.51 11.28
C ALA A 44 -13.83 8.03 11.59
N PHE A 45 -12.82 7.44 10.94
CA PHE A 45 -11.40 7.73 11.18
C PHE A 45 -10.97 9.15 10.85
N ASP A 46 -11.75 9.84 10.02
CA ASP A 46 -11.52 11.18 9.49
C ASP A 46 -12.54 12.20 10.03
N ALA A 47 -13.31 11.84 11.07
CA ALA A 47 -14.34 12.70 11.65
C ALA A 47 -13.78 14.03 12.21
N ASP A 48 -12.49 14.06 12.55
CA ASP A 48 -11.78 15.24 13.04
C ASP A 48 -11.28 16.18 11.93
N VAL A 49 -11.33 15.76 10.67
CA VAL A 49 -10.82 16.53 9.55
C VAL A 49 -11.81 17.60 9.11
N LYS A 50 -11.31 18.84 9.04
CA LYS A 50 -12.04 19.99 8.48
C LYS A 50 -11.44 20.37 7.14
N LEU A 51 -12.28 20.45 6.12
CA LEU A 51 -11.89 20.91 4.80
C LEU A 51 -11.97 22.44 4.72
N SER A 52 -11.01 23.05 4.02
CA SER A 52 -11.07 24.43 3.56
C SER A 52 -12.05 24.57 2.38
N ASP A 53 -12.43 25.81 2.04
CA ASP A 53 -13.33 26.07 0.90
C ASP A 53 -12.77 25.53 -0.42
N ALA A 54 -11.45 25.60 -0.62
CA ALA A 54 -10.78 25.06 -1.80
C ALA A 54 -10.84 23.52 -1.83
N GLU A 55 -10.69 22.87 -0.68
CA GLU A 55 -10.82 21.41 -0.59
C GLU A 55 -12.27 20.95 -0.77
N ILE A 56 -13.25 21.71 -0.28
CA ILE A 56 -14.68 21.46 -0.53
C ILE A 56 -15.00 21.60 -2.03
N ALA A 57 -14.39 22.58 -2.71
CA ALA A 57 -14.54 22.73 -4.16
C ALA A 57 -13.94 21.53 -4.90
N LEU A 58 -12.74 21.09 -4.50
CA LEU A 58 -12.09 19.91 -5.09
C LEU A 58 -12.94 18.65 -4.87
N ASP A 59 -13.47 18.48 -3.66
CA ASP A 59 -14.29 17.33 -3.29
C ASP A 59 -15.50 17.17 -4.21
N LYS A 60 -16.21 18.28 -4.47
CA LYS A 60 -17.33 18.29 -5.42
C LYS A 60 -16.90 17.87 -6.83
N LYS A 61 -15.74 18.36 -7.30
CA LYS A 61 -15.22 18.01 -8.65
C LYS A 61 -14.84 16.54 -8.73
N LEU A 62 -14.07 16.03 -7.78
CA LEU A 62 -13.68 14.61 -7.74
C LEU A 62 -14.89 13.68 -7.58
N PHE A 63 -15.91 14.10 -6.84
CA PHE A 63 -17.17 13.37 -6.75
C PHE A 63 -17.87 13.28 -8.12
N GLN A 64 -17.96 14.39 -8.87
CA GLN A 64 -18.56 14.36 -10.21
C GLN A 64 -17.76 13.50 -11.18
N ILE A 65 -16.42 13.58 -11.17
CA ILE A 65 -15.57 12.76 -12.04
C ILE A 65 -15.75 11.28 -11.73
N ARG A 66 -15.75 10.89 -10.45
CA ARG A 66 -16.03 9.50 -10.05
C ARG A 66 -17.42 9.06 -10.50
N LYS A 67 -18.44 9.89 -10.27
CA LYS A 67 -19.82 9.59 -10.65
C LYS A 67 -19.95 9.39 -12.16
N GLN A 68 -19.32 10.24 -12.96
CA GLN A 68 -19.29 10.11 -14.41
C GLN A 68 -18.58 8.84 -14.84
N PHE A 69 -17.41 8.54 -14.28
CA PHE A 69 -16.68 7.30 -14.54
C PHE A 69 -17.57 6.06 -14.28
N LEU A 70 -18.23 6.00 -13.12
CA LEU A 70 -19.12 4.88 -12.79
C LEU A 70 -20.30 4.77 -13.76
N ALA A 71 -20.95 5.89 -14.10
CA ALA A 71 -22.06 5.91 -15.06
C ALA A 71 -21.62 5.47 -16.48
N GLU A 72 -20.41 5.84 -16.90
CA GLU A 72 -19.85 5.42 -18.18
C GLU A 72 -19.56 3.91 -18.19
N THR A 73 -19.00 3.36 -17.11
CA THR A 73 -18.78 1.91 -17.00
C THR A 73 -20.09 1.12 -17.04
N GLU A 74 -21.14 1.62 -16.38
CA GLU A 74 -22.47 1.01 -16.42
C GLU A 74 -23.09 1.08 -17.82
N LYS A 75 -23.01 2.23 -18.49
CA LYS A 75 -23.48 2.42 -19.87
C LYS A 75 -22.77 1.51 -20.87
N GLN A 76 -21.48 1.23 -20.64
CA GLN A 76 -20.69 0.31 -21.47
C GLN A 76 -20.84 -1.16 -21.07
N HIS A 77 -21.69 -1.46 -20.07
CA HIS A 77 -21.87 -2.79 -19.50
C HIS A 77 -20.56 -3.43 -19.03
N ILE A 78 -19.63 -2.62 -18.51
CA ILE A 78 -18.40 -3.10 -17.90
C ILE A 78 -18.72 -3.53 -16.46
N PRO A 79 -18.57 -4.82 -16.10
CA PRO A 79 -18.84 -5.31 -14.76
C PRO A 79 -17.67 -4.97 -13.82
N LEU A 80 -17.48 -3.67 -13.53
CA LEU A 80 -16.35 -3.13 -12.77
C LEU A 80 -16.08 -3.93 -11.48
N TYR A 81 -17.13 -4.22 -10.71
CA TYR A 81 -17.03 -4.88 -9.40
C TYR A 81 -16.78 -6.40 -9.45
N ASN A 82 -16.84 -7.02 -10.63
CA ASN A 82 -16.59 -8.45 -10.82
C ASN A 82 -15.30 -8.72 -11.60
N ARG A 83 -14.46 -7.71 -11.79
CA ARG A 83 -13.19 -7.80 -12.49
C ARG A 83 -12.01 -7.64 -11.53
N SER A 84 -10.92 -8.30 -11.86
CA SER A 84 -9.67 -8.11 -11.14
C SER A 84 -8.99 -6.79 -11.49
N PHE A 85 -8.04 -6.38 -10.66
CA PHE A 85 -7.15 -5.27 -10.93
C PHE A 85 -6.50 -5.37 -12.32
N ASN A 86 -6.00 -6.55 -12.69
CA ASN A 86 -5.34 -6.76 -13.98
C ASN A 86 -6.28 -6.48 -15.17
N GLU A 87 -7.56 -6.85 -15.07
CA GLU A 87 -8.56 -6.62 -16.11
C GLU A 87 -9.00 -5.14 -16.21
N ILE A 88 -9.03 -4.42 -15.10
CA ILE A 88 -9.48 -3.01 -15.07
C ILE A 88 -8.34 -2.01 -15.19
N LYS A 89 -7.07 -2.43 -15.08
CA LYS A 89 -5.90 -1.55 -15.15
C LYS A 89 -5.90 -0.62 -16.38
N PRO A 90 -6.20 -1.07 -17.62
CA PRO A 90 -6.29 -0.17 -18.77
C PRO A 90 -7.38 0.90 -18.63
N LEU A 91 -8.50 0.54 -17.98
CA LEU A 91 -9.59 1.48 -17.70
C LEU A 91 -9.16 2.53 -16.65
N ILE A 92 -8.46 2.10 -15.60
CA ILE A 92 -7.87 3.00 -14.59
C ILE A 92 -6.94 4.01 -15.27
N GLU A 93 -5.96 3.53 -16.04
CA GLU A 93 -4.95 4.34 -16.72
C GLU A 93 -5.54 5.37 -17.69
N SER A 94 -6.67 5.04 -18.33
CA SER A 94 -7.37 5.96 -19.23
C SER A 94 -8.20 7.03 -18.52
N SER A 95 -8.51 6.85 -17.23
CA SER A 95 -9.43 7.72 -16.50
C SER A 95 -8.81 9.07 -16.15
N GLU A 96 -9.62 10.14 -16.24
CA GLU A 96 -9.25 11.47 -15.72
C GLU A 96 -8.95 11.41 -14.22
N LEU A 97 -9.75 10.63 -13.48
CA LEU A 97 -9.58 10.42 -12.05
C LEU A 97 -8.18 9.92 -11.70
N PHE A 98 -7.63 8.95 -12.44
CA PHE A 98 -6.30 8.43 -12.19
C PHE A 98 -5.21 9.47 -12.43
N LYS A 99 -5.34 10.30 -13.48
CA LYS A 99 -4.40 11.40 -13.75
C LYS A 99 -4.35 12.38 -12.58
N VAL A 100 -5.48 12.71 -11.96
CA VAL A 100 -5.52 13.57 -10.77
C VAL A 100 -4.89 12.88 -9.56
N ILE A 101 -5.15 11.59 -9.34
CA ILE A 101 -4.54 10.83 -8.24
C ILE A 101 -3.01 10.74 -8.40
N GLN A 102 -2.50 10.68 -9.63
CA GLN A 102 -1.06 10.71 -9.91
C GLN A 102 -0.39 12.02 -9.49
N THR A 103 -1.10 13.16 -9.55
CA THR A 103 -0.55 14.45 -9.12
C THR A 103 -0.72 14.72 -7.62
N MET A 104 -1.61 13.99 -6.95
CA MET A 104 -1.84 14.09 -5.50
C MET A 104 -0.60 13.67 -4.71
N PRO A 105 -0.12 14.47 -3.73
CA PRO A 105 0.91 14.03 -2.81
C PRO A 105 0.39 12.92 -1.91
N LYS A 106 1.18 11.85 -1.78
CA LYS A 106 0.75 10.60 -1.14
C LYS A 106 1.29 10.44 0.28
N GLY A 107 2.15 11.36 0.71
CA GLY A 107 2.84 11.25 1.99
C GLY A 107 3.85 10.11 1.94
N GLY A 108 3.73 9.15 2.85
CA GLY A 108 4.61 8.00 2.99
C GLY A 108 4.04 6.69 2.43
N LEU A 109 4.92 5.87 1.87
CA LEU A 109 4.72 4.43 1.67
C LEU A 109 5.21 3.70 2.92
N LEU A 110 4.28 3.29 3.78
CA LEU A 110 4.63 2.69 5.08
C LEU A 110 4.75 1.17 5.02
N HIS A 111 4.38 0.52 3.91
CA HIS A 111 4.39 -0.93 3.76
C HIS A 111 4.78 -1.34 2.34
N THR A 112 6.03 -1.78 2.19
CA THR A 112 6.59 -2.35 0.96
C THR A 112 7.77 -3.24 1.31
N HIS A 113 8.17 -4.14 0.41
CA HIS A 113 9.26 -5.09 0.65
C HIS A 113 10.46 -4.86 -0.26
N SER A 114 11.63 -5.33 0.18
CA SER A 114 12.92 -5.12 -0.49
C SER A 114 12.99 -5.60 -1.96
N GLY A 115 12.09 -6.50 -2.38
CA GLY A 115 12.03 -7.02 -3.76
C GLY A 115 10.87 -6.47 -4.61
N GLY A 116 10.01 -5.60 -4.06
CA GLY A 116 8.74 -5.21 -4.67
C GLY A 116 8.72 -3.87 -5.41
N LEU A 117 9.85 -3.17 -5.53
CA LEU A 117 9.88 -1.75 -5.94
C LEU A 117 10.02 -1.49 -7.44
N ALA A 118 11.06 -2.03 -8.08
CA ALA A 118 11.37 -1.70 -9.47
C ALA A 118 10.66 -2.63 -10.46
N ASN A 119 10.02 -2.05 -11.48
CA ASN A 119 9.22 -2.80 -12.44
C ASN A 119 10.00 -3.84 -13.27
N ALA A 120 9.28 -4.85 -13.75
CA ALA A 120 9.87 -5.98 -14.47
C ALA A 120 10.56 -5.58 -15.79
N ASP A 121 10.00 -4.64 -16.56
CA ASP A 121 10.59 -4.18 -17.82
C ASP A 121 11.98 -3.55 -17.61
N TRP A 122 12.08 -2.64 -16.65
CA TRP A 122 13.34 -1.99 -16.29
C TRP A 122 14.33 -3.00 -15.71
N LEU A 123 13.86 -3.94 -14.89
CA LEU A 123 14.69 -4.98 -14.29
C LEU A 123 15.36 -5.82 -15.38
N ILE A 124 14.59 -6.34 -16.34
CA ILE A 124 15.11 -7.13 -17.47
C ILE A 124 16.08 -6.30 -18.30
N ALA A 125 15.66 -5.09 -18.71
CA ALA A 125 16.47 -4.21 -19.56
C ALA A 125 17.78 -3.77 -18.90
N THR A 126 17.80 -3.62 -17.58
CA THR A 126 19.00 -3.23 -16.82
C THR A 126 19.90 -4.43 -16.56
N ALA A 127 19.34 -5.55 -16.11
CA ALA A 127 20.08 -6.80 -15.90
C ALA A 127 20.78 -7.26 -17.18
N ARG A 128 20.13 -7.11 -18.34
CA ARG A 128 20.68 -7.41 -19.67
C ARG A 128 22.00 -6.69 -19.97
N LYS A 129 22.25 -5.51 -19.40
CA LYS A 129 23.47 -4.71 -19.67
C LYS A 129 24.72 -5.32 -19.04
N TYR A 130 24.55 -6.19 -18.06
CA TYR A 130 25.65 -6.84 -17.35
C TYR A 130 26.04 -8.13 -18.07
N LYS A 131 27.34 -8.25 -18.40
CA LYS A 131 27.88 -9.45 -19.07
C LYS A 131 27.83 -10.67 -18.15
N GLU A 132 27.81 -10.43 -16.86
CA GLU A 132 27.79 -11.41 -15.78
C GLU A 132 26.36 -11.83 -15.41
N CYS A 133 25.32 -11.32 -16.10
CA CYS A 133 23.93 -11.70 -15.83
C CYS A 133 23.52 -12.94 -16.62
N TYR A 134 22.92 -13.90 -15.92
CA TYR A 134 22.44 -15.15 -16.48
C TYR A 134 21.00 -15.41 -16.06
N VAL A 135 20.31 -16.23 -16.85
CA VAL A 135 18.95 -16.72 -16.59
C VAL A 135 18.94 -18.25 -16.59
N TYR A 136 18.23 -18.85 -15.64
CA TYR A 136 18.07 -20.29 -15.56
C TYR A 136 17.01 -20.77 -16.58
N GLU A 137 17.40 -21.70 -17.45
CA GLU A 137 16.59 -22.15 -18.60
C GLU A 137 16.03 -23.57 -18.45
N GLN A 138 16.48 -24.31 -17.43
CA GLN A 138 16.00 -25.67 -17.20
C GLN A 138 14.70 -25.68 -16.39
N LYS A 139 14.08 -26.87 -16.29
CA LYS A 139 12.93 -27.07 -15.40
C LYS A 139 13.31 -26.80 -13.94
N ASP A 140 12.31 -26.36 -13.18
CA ASP A 140 12.40 -26.13 -11.74
C ASP A 140 13.00 -27.36 -11.02
N ASN A 141 13.86 -27.10 -10.05
CA ASN A 141 14.39 -28.07 -9.11
C ASN A 141 14.54 -27.45 -7.72
N ASP A 142 15.07 -28.21 -6.76
CA ASP A 142 15.20 -27.78 -5.36
C ASP A 142 16.09 -26.55 -5.14
N LYS A 143 16.86 -26.13 -6.13
CA LYS A 143 17.80 -25.00 -6.05
C LYS A 143 17.40 -23.81 -6.91
N PHE A 144 16.91 -24.08 -8.13
CA PHE A 144 16.65 -23.04 -9.12
C PHE A 144 15.34 -23.27 -9.85
N ILE A 145 14.70 -22.16 -10.23
CA ILE A 145 13.44 -22.16 -10.99
C ILE A 145 13.62 -21.51 -12.35
N PHE A 146 12.81 -21.94 -13.32
CA PHE A 146 12.82 -21.38 -14.67
C PHE A 146 12.60 -19.86 -14.66
N GLY A 147 13.46 -19.15 -15.39
CA GLY A 147 13.46 -17.69 -15.45
C GLY A 147 14.14 -17.01 -14.26
N GLN A 148 14.81 -17.76 -13.36
CA GLN A 148 15.58 -17.16 -12.28
C GLN A 148 16.81 -16.45 -12.80
N LEU A 149 16.99 -15.21 -12.39
CA LEU A 149 18.05 -14.31 -12.80
C LEU A 149 19.13 -14.22 -11.71
N GLY A 150 20.40 -14.19 -12.10
CA GLY A 150 21.51 -14.05 -11.16
C GLY A 150 22.80 -13.58 -11.81
N PHE A 151 23.69 -12.99 -11.00
CA PHE A 151 25.01 -12.56 -11.43
C PHE A 151 26.07 -13.57 -11.02
N PHE A 152 26.85 -14.07 -11.99
CA PHE A 152 27.90 -15.06 -11.74
C PHE A 152 29.23 -14.65 -12.35
N GLU A 153 30.31 -14.91 -11.61
CA GLU A 153 31.67 -14.71 -12.11
C GLU A 153 31.95 -15.67 -13.27
N ASN A 154 32.70 -15.22 -14.27
CA ASN A 154 33.05 -16.04 -15.43
C ASN A 154 33.74 -17.35 -14.99
N GLY A 155 33.24 -18.47 -15.50
CA GLY A 155 33.71 -19.82 -15.16
C GLY A 155 33.14 -20.41 -13.86
N LYS A 156 32.31 -19.66 -13.11
CA LYS A 156 31.60 -20.12 -11.90
C LYS A 156 30.08 -20.16 -12.05
N VAL A 157 29.60 -20.19 -13.30
CA VAL A 157 28.17 -20.21 -13.63
C VAL A 157 27.59 -21.59 -13.29
N PRO A 158 26.53 -21.69 -12.45
CA PRO A 158 25.89 -22.96 -12.15
C PRO A 158 25.29 -23.61 -13.40
N ASN A 159 25.23 -24.95 -13.42
CA ASN A 159 24.61 -25.67 -14.54
C ASN A 159 23.14 -25.26 -14.73
N GLY A 160 22.73 -25.07 -15.98
CA GLY A 160 21.37 -24.66 -16.37
C GLY A 160 21.17 -23.15 -16.55
N PHE A 161 22.15 -22.33 -16.19
CA PHE A 161 22.14 -20.90 -16.47
C PHE A 161 22.77 -20.59 -17.84
N VAL A 162 22.12 -19.70 -18.59
CA VAL A 162 22.59 -19.17 -19.88
C VAL A 162 22.69 -17.65 -19.81
N ASN A 163 23.62 -17.06 -20.56
CA ASN A 163 23.82 -15.61 -20.53
C ASN A 163 22.55 -14.88 -20.98
N LEU A 164 22.11 -13.87 -20.21
CA LEU A 164 20.81 -13.23 -20.42
C LEU A 164 20.74 -12.50 -21.77
N ASP A 165 21.74 -11.69 -22.12
CA ASP A 165 21.73 -10.94 -23.39
C ASP A 165 21.76 -11.88 -24.60
N GLN A 166 22.58 -12.94 -24.55
CA GLN A 166 22.60 -13.97 -25.60
C GLN A 166 21.25 -14.68 -25.73
N LYS A 167 20.60 -15.01 -24.61
CA LYS A 167 19.28 -15.66 -24.61
C LYS A 167 18.20 -14.75 -25.22
N LEU A 168 18.16 -13.48 -24.83
CA LEU A 168 17.20 -12.51 -25.36
C LEU A 168 17.42 -12.25 -26.86
N ASN A 169 18.67 -12.23 -27.33
CA ASN A 169 18.99 -12.07 -28.75
C ASN A 169 18.65 -13.32 -29.59
N SER A 170 18.84 -14.52 -29.03
CA SER A 170 18.61 -15.78 -29.74
C SER A 170 17.13 -16.22 -29.76
N ASN A 171 16.33 -15.78 -28.78
CA ASN A 171 14.90 -16.05 -28.72
C ASN A 171 14.09 -14.77 -28.49
N PRO A 172 13.60 -14.10 -29.56
CA PRO A 172 12.83 -12.86 -29.44
C PRO A 172 11.55 -12.97 -28.60
N GLY A 173 10.97 -14.16 -28.43
CA GLY A 173 9.79 -14.37 -27.59
C GLY A 173 10.08 -14.46 -26.10
N PHE A 174 11.35 -14.70 -25.72
CA PHE A 174 11.73 -14.97 -24.34
C PHE A 174 11.63 -13.74 -23.43
N GLU A 175 11.85 -12.53 -23.96
CA GLU A 175 11.73 -11.30 -23.16
C GLU A 175 10.33 -11.15 -22.57
N LYS A 176 9.31 -11.36 -23.41
CA LYS A 176 7.90 -11.35 -22.97
C LYS A 176 7.59 -12.49 -22.00
N GLU A 177 8.11 -13.69 -22.26
CA GLU A 177 7.94 -14.83 -21.36
C GLU A 177 8.53 -14.53 -19.97
N LEU A 178 9.75 -14.02 -19.91
CA LEU A 178 10.41 -13.62 -18.67
C LEU A 178 9.64 -12.50 -17.96
N TYR A 179 9.16 -11.50 -18.69
CA TYR A 179 8.29 -10.46 -18.13
C TYR A 179 7.05 -11.05 -17.47
N ASP A 180 6.32 -11.93 -18.18
CA ASP A 180 5.11 -12.56 -17.66
C ASP A 180 5.40 -13.46 -16.43
N LEU A 181 6.59 -14.06 -16.33
CA LEU A 181 7.04 -14.85 -15.16
C LEU A 181 7.36 -14.01 -13.91
N LEU A 182 7.71 -12.73 -14.10
CA LEU A 182 8.00 -11.79 -13.02
C LEU A 182 6.74 -11.13 -12.46
N LEU A 183 5.60 -11.23 -13.17
CA LEU A 183 4.33 -10.68 -12.72
C LEU A 183 3.42 -11.74 -12.12
N LEU A 184 2.67 -11.38 -11.08
CA LEU A 184 1.54 -12.14 -10.57
C LEU A 184 0.24 -11.48 -11.01
N LYS A 185 -0.56 -12.22 -11.78
CA LYS A 185 -1.85 -11.76 -12.29
C LYS A 185 -2.96 -12.62 -11.68
N ARG A 186 -4.11 -12.01 -11.44
CA ARG A 186 -5.35 -12.70 -11.10
C ARG A 186 -6.36 -12.47 -12.21
N ASP A 187 -6.33 -13.29 -13.25
CA ASP A 187 -7.20 -13.11 -14.42
C ASP A 187 -8.67 -13.50 -14.15
N ASN A 188 -8.92 -14.30 -13.11
CA ASN A 188 -10.27 -14.69 -12.71
C ASN A 188 -10.40 -14.68 -11.18
N LEU A 189 -11.43 -14.00 -10.67
CA LEU A 189 -11.69 -13.90 -9.23
C LEU A 189 -12.14 -15.23 -8.61
N CYS A 190 -12.67 -16.18 -9.40
CA CYS A 190 -13.27 -17.42 -8.91
C CYS A 190 -12.41 -18.68 -9.11
N SER A 191 -11.23 -18.59 -9.73
CA SER A 191 -10.35 -19.76 -9.91
C SER A 191 -9.55 -20.05 -8.63
N TYR A 192 -9.45 -21.33 -8.26
CA TYR A 192 -8.50 -21.75 -7.22
C TYR A 192 -7.09 -21.77 -7.79
N THR A 193 -6.24 -20.93 -7.21
CA THR A 193 -4.79 -20.91 -7.41
C THR A 193 -4.17 -20.75 -6.03
N ASP A 194 -3.11 -21.51 -5.74
CA ASP A 194 -2.27 -21.22 -4.59
C ASP A 194 -1.42 -19.98 -4.92
N TYR A 195 -2.00 -18.81 -4.66
CA TYR A 195 -1.37 -17.54 -5.01
C TYR A 195 -0.08 -17.29 -4.22
N TRP A 196 0.10 -17.89 -3.04
CA TRP A 196 1.34 -17.74 -2.27
C TRP A 196 2.51 -18.48 -2.91
N ILE A 197 2.32 -19.74 -3.33
CA ILE A 197 3.37 -20.47 -4.05
C ILE A 197 3.78 -19.71 -5.32
N GLU A 198 2.80 -19.19 -6.06
CA GLU A 198 3.09 -18.42 -7.26
C GLU A 198 3.74 -17.07 -6.93
N PHE A 199 3.30 -16.38 -5.89
CA PHE A 199 3.89 -15.12 -5.42
C PHE A 199 5.36 -15.28 -5.02
N GLU A 200 5.69 -16.30 -4.22
CA GLU A 200 7.07 -16.58 -3.79
C GLU A 200 8.00 -16.85 -4.98
N LYS A 201 7.51 -17.52 -6.03
CA LYS A 201 8.31 -17.73 -7.25
C LYS A 201 8.77 -16.41 -7.90
N ARG A 202 8.04 -15.30 -7.75
CA ARG A 202 8.47 -14.00 -8.32
C ARG A 202 9.70 -13.46 -7.56
N PHE A 203 9.70 -13.55 -6.23
CA PHE A 203 10.88 -13.21 -5.44
C PHE A 203 12.04 -14.16 -5.69
N GLN A 204 11.78 -15.47 -5.77
CA GLN A 204 12.80 -16.47 -6.11
C GLN A 204 13.46 -16.17 -7.46
N ARG A 205 12.72 -15.66 -8.45
CA ARG A 205 13.29 -15.30 -9.76
C ARG A 205 14.29 -14.15 -9.72
N ILE A 206 14.20 -13.26 -8.74
CA ILE A 206 15.07 -12.07 -8.65
C ILE A 206 16.03 -12.11 -7.45
N ASN A 207 15.91 -13.09 -6.56
CA ASN A 207 16.65 -13.11 -5.30
C ASN A 207 18.18 -13.19 -5.47
N LEU A 208 18.70 -13.70 -6.60
CA LEU A 208 20.14 -13.72 -6.88
C LEU A 208 20.63 -12.43 -7.58
N LEU A 209 19.73 -11.52 -7.96
CA LEU A 209 20.11 -10.22 -8.52
C LEU A 209 20.41 -9.19 -7.42
N LEU A 210 19.56 -9.13 -6.39
CA LEU A 210 19.60 -8.07 -5.39
C LEU A 210 20.86 -8.06 -4.50
N PRO A 211 21.50 -9.20 -4.16
CA PRO A 211 22.76 -9.18 -3.42
C PRO A 211 23.96 -8.68 -4.23
N TYR A 212 23.87 -8.64 -5.57
CA TYR A 212 24.94 -8.08 -6.39
C TYR A 212 24.95 -6.55 -6.29
N ARG A 213 25.94 -6.01 -5.57
CA ARG A 213 25.99 -4.62 -5.10
C ARG A 213 25.85 -3.55 -6.20
N PRO A 214 26.46 -3.67 -7.39
CA PRO A 214 26.23 -2.70 -8.46
C PRO A 214 24.76 -2.62 -8.88
N PHE A 215 24.11 -3.76 -9.10
CA PHE A 215 22.71 -3.85 -9.47
C PHE A 215 21.79 -3.42 -8.33
N PHE A 216 22.10 -3.79 -7.09
CA PHE A 216 21.41 -3.32 -5.87
C PHE A 216 21.24 -1.80 -5.87
N LYS A 217 22.32 -1.07 -6.14
CA LYS A 217 22.29 0.41 -6.13
C LYS A 217 21.40 0.98 -7.21
N GLU A 218 21.45 0.43 -8.43
CA GLU A 218 20.57 0.83 -9.52
C GLU A 218 19.10 0.52 -9.22
N TYR A 219 18.82 -0.65 -8.66
CA TYR A 219 17.47 -1.11 -8.31
C TYR A 219 16.79 -0.15 -7.34
N TYR A 220 17.44 0.17 -6.22
CA TYR A 220 16.87 1.07 -5.23
C TYR A 220 16.79 2.52 -5.70
N LEU A 221 17.79 3.00 -6.46
CA LEU A 221 17.72 4.33 -7.05
C LEU A 221 16.51 4.45 -8.00
N LYS A 222 16.28 3.46 -8.85
CA LYS A 222 15.13 3.42 -9.76
C LYS A 222 13.81 3.39 -8.98
N GLY A 223 13.68 2.49 -8.01
CA GLY A 223 12.47 2.39 -7.18
C GLY A 223 12.14 3.70 -6.48
N PHE A 224 13.13 4.40 -5.93
CA PHE A 224 12.92 5.68 -5.25
C PHE A 224 12.58 6.81 -6.23
N GLN A 225 13.14 6.81 -7.44
CA GLN A 225 12.76 7.74 -8.49
C GLN A 225 11.31 7.55 -8.92
N ASP A 226 10.84 6.32 -9.05
CA ASP A 226 9.45 6.03 -9.41
C ASP A 226 8.47 6.42 -8.30
N LEU A 227 8.82 6.16 -7.04
CA LEU A 227 8.04 6.62 -5.87
C LEU A 227 7.96 8.15 -5.81
N ALA A 228 9.10 8.84 -5.98
CA ALA A 228 9.12 10.30 -5.98
C ALA A 228 8.33 10.91 -7.14
N LYS A 229 8.42 10.29 -8.34
CA LYS A 229 7.60 10.66 -9.50
C LYS A 229 6.11 10.52 -9.20
N ASP A 230 5.73 9.49 -8.47
CA ASP A 230 4.36 9.26 -8.00
C ASP A 230 4.01 10.04 -6.71
N LYS A 231 4.80 11.07 -6.36
CA LYS A 231 4.55 12.00 -5.24
C LYS A 231 4.55 11.34 -3.86
N VAL A 232 5.36 10.30 -3.68
CA VAL A 232 5.68 9.73 -2.38
C VAL A 232 6.90 10.45 -1.81
N GLN A 233 6.78 10.99 -0.60
CA GLN A 233 7.86 11.73 0.07
C GLN A 233 8.64 10.88 1.08
N HIS A 234 8.05 9.82 1.60
CA HIS A 234 8.67 8.98 2.64
C HIS A 234 8.46 7.51 2.30
N VAL A 235 9.42 6.64 2.61
CA VAL A 235 9.27 5.19 2.43
C VAL A 235 9.85 4.43 3.61
N GLU A 236 9.10 3.44 4.08
CA GLU A 236 9.57 2.44 5.05
C GLU A 236 9.53 1.05 4.42
N ILE A 237 10.70 0.40 4.33
CA ILE A 237 10.85 -0.88 3.63
C ILE A 237 10.99 -2.01 4.64
N ARG A 238 10.19 -3.07 4.49
CA ARG A 238 10.46 -4.38 5.08
C ARG A 238 11.67 -4.96 4.38
N TYR A 239 12.81 -4.87 5.06
CA TYR A 239 14.10 -5.16 4.47
C TYR A 239 14.67 -6.45 5.05
N VAL A 240 14.81 -7.46 4.20
CA VAL A 240 15.52 -8.70 4.51
C VAL A 240 17.00 -8.47 4.21
N PHE A 241 17.84 -8.60 5.24
CA PHE A 241 19.28 -8.36 5.11
C PHE A 241 20.00 -9.60 4.59
N ASP A 242 20.79 -9.40 3.53
CA ASP A 242 21.78 -10.36 3.03
C ASP A 242 23.12 -9.65 2.80
N GLU A 243 24.20 -10.42 2.75
CA GLU A 243 25.53 -9.90 2.43
C GLU A 243 25.57 -9.49 0.96
N LEU A 244 25.74 -8.19 0.70
CA LEU A 244 26.00 -7.72 -0.65
C LEU A 244 27.36 -8.24 -1.14
N TYR A 245 27.52 -8.39 -2.45
CA TYR A 245 28.80 -8.78 -3.05
C TYR A 245 29.09 -8.09 -4.37
N ASP A 246 30.35 -8.07 -4.77
CA ASP A 246 30.77 -7.89 -6.16
C ASP A 246 31.96 -8.81 -6.47
N PHE A 247 32.35 -8.89 -7.75
CA PHE A 247 33.41 -9.80 -8.19
C PHE A 247 34.83 -9.27 -7.92
N GLU A 248 34.98 -8.01 -7.50
CA GLU A 248 36.28 -7.40 -7.22
C GLU A 248 36.65 -7.51 -5.73
N HIS A 249 35.69 -7.30 -4.84
CA HIS A 249 35.88 -7.18 -3.39
C HIS A 249 35.27 -8.36 -2.61
N GLY A 250 34.50 -9.22 -3.28
CA GLY A 250 33.79 -10.32 -2.62
C GLY A 250 32.61 -9.82 -1.81
N LYS A 251 32.42 -10.38 -0.60
CA LYS A 251 31.29 -10.08 0.27
C LYS A 251 31.53 -8.85 1.15
N TYR A 252 30.48 -8.06 1.32
CA TYR A 252 30.44 -6.90 2.18
C TYR A 252 29.72 -7.20 3.50
N PRO A 253 30.10 -6.52 4.61
CA PRO A 253 29.34 -6.61 5.85
C PRO A 253 27.92 -6.06 5.68
N LEU A 254 26.96 -6.54 6.47
CA LEU A 254 25.53 -6.19 6.35
C LEU A 254 25.28 -4.68 6.39
N GLU A 255 26.05 -3.96 7.20
CA GLU A 255 26.01 -2.50 7.34
C GLU A 255 26.23 -1.77 6.00
N LYS A 256 26.87 -2.42 5.03
CA LYS A 256 27.14 -1.83 3.72
C LYS A 256 25.87 -1.49 2.97
N SER A 257 24.86 -2.37 3.00
CA SER A 257 23.56 -2.13 2.38
C SER A 257 22.91 -0.84 2.90
N ILE A 258 22.99 -0.59 4.20
CA ILE A 258 22.47 0.61 4.85
C ILE A 258 23.21 1.85 4.34
N THR A 259 24.54 1.82 4.31
CA THR A 259 25.33 2.97 3.86
C THR A 259 25.11 3.28 2.37
N ASP A 260 24.98 2.26 1.53
CA ASP A 260 24.69 2.46 0.10
C ASP A 260 23.27 3.04 -0.10
N LEU A 261 22.27 2.59 0.68
CA LEU A 261 20.93 3.18 0.67
C LEU A 261 20.94 4.64 1.15
N GLN A 262 21.72 4.99 2.17
CA GLN A 262 21.90 6.38 2.60
C GLN A 262 22.51 7.24 1.50
N ASP A 263 23.49 6.72 0.75
CA ASP A 263 24.08 7.44 -0.37
C ASP A 263 23.10 7.63 -1.54
N ILE A 264 22.23 6.64 -1.79
CA ILE A 264 21.13 6.77 -2.76
C ILE A 264 20.12 7.84 -2.31
N VAL A 265 19.77 7.91 -1.03
CA VAL A 265 18.88 8.96 -0.50
C VAL A 265 19.52 10.35 -0.66
N LYS A 266 20.82 10.50 -0.37
CA LYS A 266 21.55 11.76 -0.64
C LYS A 266 21.51 12.13 -2.13
N GLN A 267 21.61 11.14 -3.02
CA GLN A 267 21.46 11.38 -4.46
C GLN A 267 20.03 11.82 -4.80
N MET A 268 19.01 11.20 -4.22
CA MET A 268 17.60 11.60 -4.40
C MET A 268 17.33 13.04 -3.96
N HIS A 269 17.99 13.53 -2.90
CA HIS A 269 17.83 14.91 -2.41
C HIS A 269 18.20 15.99 -3.41
N GLN A 270 18.98 15.68 -4.45
CA GLN A 270 19.32 16.63 -5.51
C GLN A 270 18.09 17.10 -6.30
N SER A 271 17.09 16.23 -6.45
CA SER A 271 15.84 16.52 -7.17
C SER A 271 14.61 16.49 -6.27
N ASN A 272 14.67 15.76 -5.15
CA ASN A 272 13.59 15.56 -4.19
C ASN A 272 14.10 15.74 -2.76
N PRO A 273 14.33 16.99 -2.28
CA PRO A 273 14.94 17.26 -0.98
C PRO A 273 14.19 16.69 0.23
N GLN A 274 12.90 16.41 0.07
CA GLN A 274 12.03 15.88 1.13
C GLN A 274 11.97 14.35 1.16
N PHE A 275 12.59 13.67 0.18
CA PHE A 275 12.57 12.21 0.11
C PHE A 275 13.29 11.59 1.30
N SER A 276 12.65 10.66 2.00
CA SER A 276 13.26 10.01 3.17
C SER A 276 12.97 8.52 3.21
N LEU A 277 13.89 7.76 3.81
CA LEU A 277 13.86 6.31 3.88
C LEU A 277 14.09 5.85 5.31
N LYS A 278 13.34 4.82 5.72
CA LYS A 278 13.66 3.99 6.88
C LYS A 278 13.54 2.52 6.53
N LEU A 279 14.18 1.67 7.33
CA LEU A 279 14.17 0.22 7.16
C LEU A 279 13.53 -0.42 8.39
N ILE A 280 12.70 -1.43 8.14
CA ILE A 280 12.17 -2.33 9.14
C ILE A 280 12.89 -3.67 8.92
N TYR A 281 13.72 -4.07 9.88
CA TYR A 281 14.42 -5.34 9.78
C TYR A 281 13.40 -6.47 9.71
N SER A 282 13.43 -7.26 8.65
CA SER A 282 12.43 -8.30 8.42
C SER A 282 13.07 -9.68 8.43
N SER A 283 12.45 -10.60 9.16
CA SER A 283 12.79 -12.02 9.14
C SER A 283 11.56 -12.84 8.74
N PHE A 284 11.68 -14.17 8.65
CA PHE A 284 10.63 -15.00 8.07
C PHE A 284 9.83 -15.78 9.13
N LYS A 285 8.50 -15.81 8.99
CA LYS A 285 7.55 -16.51 9.88
C LYS A 285 7.72 -18.03 9.89
N PHE A 286 8.43 -18.64 8.94
CA PHE A 286 8.67 -20.08 8.93
C PHE A 286 9.90 -20.50 9.76
N LEU A 287 10.73 -19.55 10.22
CA LEU A 287 11.92 -19.86 11.02
C LEU A 287 11.55 -20.25 12.45
N ASP A 288 12.37 -21.11 13.05
CA ASP A 288 12.25 -21.49 14.46
C ASP A 288 12.63 -20.35 15.43
N SER A 289 12.28 -20.51 16.71
CA SER A 289 12.55 -19.49 17.74
C SER A 289 14.03 -19.18 17.93
N ASP A 290 14.95 -20.14 17.83
CA ASP A 290 16.38 -19.90 18.04
C ASP A 290 16.96 -19.08 16.86
N SER A 291 16.49 -19.37 15.65
CA SER A 291 16.78 -18.59 14.46
C SER A 291 16.28 -17.15 14.59
N ILE A 292 15.04 -16.94 15.06
CA ILE A 292 14.51 -15.59 15.30
C ILE A 292 15.28 -14.84 16.42
N GLU A 293 15.74 -15.54 17.46
CA GLU A 293 16.57 -14.90 18.50
C GLU A 293 17.86 -14.32 17.91
N LYS A 294 18.55 -15.07 17.05
CA LYS A 294 19.75 -14.58 16.34
C LYS A 294 19.43 -13.37 15.45
N GLN A 295 18.28 -13.40 14.77
CA GLN A 295 17.85 -12.29 13.90
C GLN A 295 17.56 -11.03 14.72
N LEU A 296 16.95 -11.16 15.91
CA LEU A 296 16.76 -10.04 16.83
C LEU A 296 18.10 -9.46 17.31
N GLU A 297 19.08 -10.30 17.64
CA GLU A 297 20.41 -9.83 18.05
C GLU A 297 21.09 -9.00 16.94
N ILE A 298 21.01 -9.46 15.68
CA ILE A 298 21.52 -8.71 14.52
C ILE A 298 20.74 -7.39 14.36
N ALA A 299 19.41 -7.43 14.43
CA ALA A 299 18.57 -6.24 14.32
C ALA A 299 18.93 -5.18 15.38
N PHE A 300 19.15 -5.59 16.64
CA PHE A 300 19.58 -4.70 17.71
C PHE A 300 20.98 -4.12 17.47
N LYS A 301 21.92 -4.92 16.93
CA LYS A 301 23.25 -4.43 16.54
C LYS A 301 23.12 -3.34 15.48
N LEU A 302 22.36 -3.59 14.42
CA LEU A 302 22.15 -2.63 13.34
C LEU A 302 21.40 -1.37 13.82
N LYS A 303 20.35 -1.52 14.65
CA LYS A 303 19.63 -0.37 15.22
C LYS A 303 20.50 0.47 16.14
N LYS A 304 21.40 -0.15 16.91
CA LYS A 304 22.37 0.59 17.73
C LYS A 304 23.33 1.43 16.89
N GLN A 305 23.76 0.90 15.74
CA GLN A 305 24.70 1.59 14.84
C GLN A 305 24.02 2.63 13.95
N PHE A 306 22.77 2.36 13.53
CA PHE A 306 21.98 3.19 12.63
C PHE A 306 20.60 3.49 13.22
N PRO A 307 20.53 4.19 14.37
CA PRO A 307 19.27 4.40 15.11
C PRO A 307 18.23 5.17 14.31
N ASP A 308 18.68 6.06 13.42
CA ASP A 308 17.82 6.82 12.54
C ASP A 308 17.44 6.07 11.26
N MET A 309 18.06 4.93 10.91
CA MET A 309 17.69 4.17 9.71
C MET A 309 16.83 2.96 10.05
N ILE A 310 17.19 2.20 11.08
CA ILE A 310 16.47 0.98 11.48
C ILE A 310 15.33 1.35 12.43
N SER A 311 14.11 1.23 11.96
CA SER A 311 12.89 1.59 12.68
C SER A 311 12.52 0.54 13.72
N GLY A 312 12.57 -0.73 13.34
CA GLY A 312 12.05 -1.82 14.17
C GLY A 312 12.23 -3.18 13.49
N PHE A 313 11.40 -4.13 13.91
CA PHE A 313 11.44 -5.52 13.47
C PHE A 313 10.07 -6.03 12.99
N ASP A 314 10.07 -6.92 11.99
CA ASP A 314 8.90 -7.56 11.40
C ASP A 314 9.16 -9.04 11.07
N LEU A 315 8.08 -9.82 10.95
CA LEU A 315 8.08 -11.19 10.45
C LEU A 315 7.16 -11.28 9.23
N VAL A 316 7.73 -11.67 8.09
CA VAL A 316 7.06 -11.75 6.76
C VAL A 316 6.91 -13.20 6.27
N ALA A 317 6.38 -13.39 5.06
CA ALA A 317 5.94 -14.65 4.41
C ALA A 317 4.50 -15.07 4.73
N ASP A 318 4.02 -16.12 4.05
CA ASP A 318 2.64 -16.62 4.14
C ASP A 318 2.22 -16.84 5.61
N GLU A 319 1.30 -15.99 6.06
CA GLU A 319 0.81 -16.00 7.44
C GLU A 319 -0.02 -17.26 7.76
N ALA A 320 -0.63 -17.89 6.76
CA ALA A 320 -1.43 -19.10 6.93
C ALA A 320 -0.57 -20.36 7.07
N ALA A 321 0.57 -20.42 6.36
CA ALA A 321 1.49 -21.56 6.39
C ALA A 321 2.61 -21.41 7.44
N GLY A 322 2.96 -20.18 7.85
CA GLY A 322 4.00 -19.88 8.82
C GLY A 322 3.59 -20.07 10.29
N ASN A 323 4.51 -19.73 11.20
CA ASN A 323 4.23 -19.74 12.63
C ASN A 323 3.39 -18.53 13.05
N SER A 324 2.46 -18.74 13.97
CA SER A 324 1.69 -17.66 14.61
C SER A 324 2.58 -16.68 15.40
N ILE A 325 2.12 -15.45 15.65
CA ILE A 325 2.86 -14.49 16.48
C ILE A 325 3.05 -15.02 17.91
N ASN A 326 2.04 -15.70 18.46
CA ASN A 326 2.13 -16.34 19.79
C ASN A 326 3.24 -17.41 19.87
N PHE A 327 3.52 -18.14 18.77
CA PHE A 327 4.62 -19.11 18.74
C PHE A 327 5.96 -18.51 19.22
N TYR A 328 6.19 -17.23 18.91
CA TYR A 328 7.40 -16.48 19.24
C TYR A 328 7.35 -15.77 20.61
N GLN A 329 6.45 -16.15 21.53
CA GLN A 329 6.34 -15.55 22.87
C GLN A 329 7.67 -15.46 23.65
N LYS A 330 8.56 -16.45 23.48
CA LYS A 330 9.90 -16.46 24.08
C LYS A 330 10.78 -15.36 23.48
N ASN A 331 10.75 -15.21 22.16
CA ASN A 331 11.46 -14.15 21.44
C ASN A 331 10.96 -12.76 21.85
N TRP A 332 9.65 -12.58 22.06
CA TRP A 332 9.09 -11.30 22.54
C TRP A 332 9.54 -10.97 23.96
N THR A 333 9.62 -11.97 24.83
CA THR A 333 10.19 -11.81 26.18
C THR A 333 11.66 -11.40 26.09
N LYS A 334 12.44 -12.10 25.25
CA LYS A 334 13.85 -11.80 25.02
C LYS A 334 14.08 -10.41 24.43
N LEU A 335 13.24 -9.97 23.49
CA LEU A 335 13.27 -8.62 22.93
C LEU A 335 13.18 -7.58 24.05
N ASN A 336 12.22 -7.74 24.98
CA ASN A 336 12.08 -6.85 26.13
C ASN A 336 13.30 -6.88 27.07
N GLU A 337 13.91 -8.05 27.28
CA GLU A 337 15.14 -8.17 28.07
C GLU A 337 16.32 -7.44 27.42
N ILE A 338 16.50 -7.62 26.11
CA ILE A 338 17.56 -6.95 25.34
C ILE A 338 17.34 -5.43 25.41
N THR A 339 16.13 -4.96 25.16
CA THR A 339 15.76 -3.53 25.26
C THR A 339 16.11 -2.95 26.62
N LYS A 340 15.73 -3.61 27.72
CA LYS A 340 16.08 -3.17 29.08
C LYS A 340 17.59 -3.16 29.33
N LYS A 341 18.32 -4.14 28.80
CA LYS A 341 19.76 -4.28 28.99
C LYS A 341 20.56 -3.20 28.25
N ILE A 342 20.18 -2.87 27.02
CA ILE A 342 20.96 -1.98 26.15
C ILE A 342 20.40 -0.55 26.08
N GLY A 343 19.18 -0.32 26.58
CA GLY A 343 18.52 0.99 26.56
C GLY A 343 18.04 1.45 25.18
N ILE A 344 17.81 0.51 24.25
CA ILE A 344 17.34 0.78 22.89
C ILE A 344 16.03 0.03 22.68
N GLU A 345 14.97 0.76 22.37
CA GLU A 345 13.68 0.18 21.99
C GLU A 345 13.79 -0.54 20.64
N MET A 346 13.05 -1.64 20.46
CA MET A 346 12.85 -2.27 19.16
C MET A 346 11.35 -2.38 18.89
N PRO A 347 10.71 -1.33 18.35
CA PRO A 347 9.32 -1.37 18.00
C PRO A 347 9.04 -2.47 16.97
N LEU A 348 7.83 -3.02 17.01
CA LEU A 348 7.37 -4.05 16.09
C LEU A 348 6.43 -3.46 15.02
N PHE A 349 6.47 -4.05 13.83
CA PHE A 349 5.66 -3.66 12.67
C PHE A 349 5.03 -4.89 12.00
N LEU A 350 4.55 -5.83 12.82
CA LEU A 350 4.20 -7.18 12.42
C LEU A 350 3.07 -7.24 11.40
N HIS A 351 3.25 -8.08 10.38
CA HIS A 351 2.14 -8.61 9.58
C HIS A 351 1.21 -9.46 10.45
N ALA A 352 -0.08 -9.15 10.43
CA ALA A 352 -1.09 -9.89 11.16
C ALA A 352 -2.49 -9.80 10.55
N GLY A 353 -3.18 -10.94 10.55
CA GLY A 353 -4.54 -11.06 10.07
C GLY A 353 -4.65 -11.02 8.55
N GLU A 354 -3.56 -11.24 7.82
CA GLU A 354 -3.56 -11.46 6.37
C GLU A 354 -3.80 -12.95 6.09
N SER A 355 -5.03 -13.41 6.31
CA SER A 355 -5.37 -14.83 6.13
C SER A 355 -6.84 -15.02 5.75
N THR A 356 -7.13 -16.07 5.01
CA THR A 356 -8.49 -16.58 4.80
C THR A 356 -8.91 -17.60 5.87
N SER A 357 -7.97 -18.04 6.71
CA SER A 357 -8.23 -19.04 7.75
C SER A 357 -8.92 -18.41 8.97
N ILE A 358 -10.10 -18.91 9.31
CA ILE A 358 -10.81 -18.54 10.56
C ILE A 358 -10.05 -18.92 11.84
N PHE A 359 -9.02 -19.76 11.72
CA PHE A 359 -8.17 -20.18 12.83
C PHE A 359 -6.98 -19.23 13.06
N ASN A 360 -6.72 -18.30 12.13
CA ASN A 360 -5.71 -17.27 12.33
C ASN A 360 -6.15 -16.33 13.47
N LYS A 361 -5.29 -16.18 14.49
CA LYS A 361 -5.54 -15.35 15.66
C LYS A 361 -4.40 -14.36 15.95
N ASN A 362 -3.52 -14.11 14.98
CA ASN A 362 -2.37 -13.22 15.14
C ASN A 362 -2.77 -11.80 15.54
N ILE A 363 -3.97 -11.35 15.15
CA ILE A 363 -4.57 -10.08 15.58
C ILE A 363 -4.64 -9.92 17.10
N LEU A 364 -4.77 -11.00 17.88
CA LEU A 364 -4.83 -10.93 19.34
C LEU A 364 -3.51 -10.43 19.93
N ASP A 365 -2.38 -10.92 19.42
CA ASP A 365 -1.04 -10.64 19.94
C ASP A 365 -0.61 -9.18 19.71
N ILE A 366 -1.07 -8.58 18.61
CA ILE A 366 -0.71 -7.22 18.20
C ILE A 366 -1.02 -6.16 19.28
N THR A 367 -2.09 -6.36 20.06
CA THR A 367 -2.47 -5.42 21.13
C THR A 367 -1.65 -5.58 22.41
N LEU A 368 -0.96 -6.72 22.56
CA LEU A 368 -0.16 -7.08 23.74
C LEU A 368 1.30 -6.65 23.59
N LEU A 369 1.76 -6.47 22.35
CA LEU A 369 3.14 -6.12 22.01
C LEU A 369 3.29 -4.61 21.76
N ASN A 370 4.54 -4.12 21.84
CA ASN A 370 4.94 -2.77 21.40
C ASN A 370 4.95 -2.66 19.85
N ASN A 371 3.83 -3.04 19.25
CA ASN A 371 3.62 -3.06 17.81
C ASN A 371 2.99 -1.75 17.35
N GLN A 372 3.73 -0.93 16.62
CA GLN A 372 3.33 0.44 16.27
C GLN A 372 2.31 0.47 15.13
N ARG A 373 2.50 -0.40 14.13
CA ARG A 373 1.62 -0.54 12.97
C ARG A 373 1.41 -1.99 12.61
N ILE A 374 0.28 -2.27 11.99
CA ILE A 374 -0.22 -3.63 11.73
C ILE A 374 -0.24 -3.84 10.22
N GLY A 375 0.58 -4.75 9.72
CA GLY A 375 0.56 -5.12 8.30
C GLY A 375 -0.75 -5.81 7.94
N HIS A 376 -1.46 -5.27 6.94
CA HIS A 376 -2.76 -5.69 6.39
C HIS A 376 -3.95 -5.58 7.34
N GLY A 377 -3.98 -6.33 8.44
CA GLY A 377 -5.07 -6.31 9.41
C GLY A 377 -6.44 -6.76 8.87
N LEU A 378 -6.49 -7.55 7.79
CA LEU A 378 -7.76 -7.93 7.13
C LEU A 378 -8.75 -8.60 8.09
N ASN A 379 -8.28 -9.52 8.93
CA ASN A 379 -9.13 -10.24 9.87
C ASN A 379 -9.55 -9.42 11.10
N LEU A 380 -9.05 -8.19 11.30
CA LEU A 380 -9.33 -7.37 12.48
C LEU A 380 -10.84 -7.14 12.70
N ILE A 381 -11.62 -7.09 11.62
CA ILE A 381 -13.07 -6.93 11.67
C ILE A 381 -13.80 -8.04 12.45
N TYR A 382 -13.17 -9.19 12.64
CA TYR A 382 -13.73 -10.33 13.39
C TYR A 382 -13.36 -10.30 14.89
N PHE A 383 -12.55 -9.33 15.32
CA PHE A 383 -12.05 -9.22 16.70
C PHE A 383 -12.44 -7.85 17.28
N PRO A 384 -13.72 -7.62 17.63
CA PRO A 384 -14.20 -6.29 18.04
C PRO A 384 -13.45 -5.73 19.26
N LYS A 385 -13.05 -6.59 20.21
CA LYS A 385 -12.26 -6.13 21.36
C LYS A 385 -10.84 -5.70 20.97
N SER A 386 -10.18 -6.43 20.05
CA SER A 386 -8.87 -6.02 19.53
C SER A 386 -8.98 -4.73 18.73
N MET A 387 -10.04 -4.55 17.95
CA MET A 387 -10.29 -3.31 17.20
C MET A 387 -10.44 -2.11 18.14
N GLU A 388 -11.23 -2.24 19.21
CA GLU A 388 -11.36 -1.21 20.26
C GLU A 388 -10.00 -0.86 20.88
N LEU A 389 -9.19 -1.87 21.21
CA LEU A 389 -7.86 -1.67 21.80
C LEU A 389 -6.89 -1.01 20.83
N ILE A 390 -6.88 -1.40 19.56
CA ILE A 390 -6.04 -0.80 18.50
C ILE A 390 -6.38 0.68 18.34
N LYS A 391 -7.67 1.03 18.29
CA LYS A 391 -8.14 2.41 18.26
C LYS A 391 -7.68 3.18 19.50
N LYS A 392 -7.88 2.62 20.70
CA LYS A 392 -7.49 3.26 21.97
C LYS A 392 -5.97 3.43 22.11
N GLN A 393 -5.19 2.49 21.61
CA GLN A 393 -3.72 2.51 21.62
C GLN A 393 -3.16 3.40 20.50
N ASN A 394 -4.01 4.00 19.66
CA ASN A 394 -3.60 4.83 18.53
C ASN A 394 -2.60 4.10 17.61
N LYS A 395 -2.90 2.85 17.26
CA LYS A 395 -2.12 2.04 16.32
C LYS A 395 -2.71 2.14 14.92
N LEU A 396 -1.85 2.12 13.91
CA LEU A 396 -2.25 2.20 12.49
C LEU A 396 -2.38 0.81 11.87
N VAL A 397 -3.36 0.62 10.99
CA VAL A 397 -3.42 -0.53 10.07
C VAL A 397 -2.89 -0.12 8.69
N GLU A 398 -1.92 -0.86 8.18
CA GLU A 398 -1.34 -0.65 6.84
C GLU A 398 -2.14 -1.47 5.84
N VAL A 399 -2.88 -0.81 4.94
CA VAL A 399 -3.77 -1.49 3.99
C VAL A 399 -3.17 -1.49 2.60
N SER A 400 -3.16 -2.65 1.93
CA SER A 400 -2.61 -2.85 0.58
C SER A 400 -3.68 -3.45 -0.34
N PRO A 401 -4.62 -2.63 -0.87
CA PRO A 401 -5.81 -3.12 -1.56
C PRO A 401 -5.51 -4.04 -2.74
N ILE A 402 -4.54 -3.70 -3.59
CA ILE A 402 -4.26 -4.49 -4.80
C ILE A 402 -3.64 -5.84 -4.46
N SER A 403 -2.68 -5.85 -3.53
CA SER A 403 -2.12 -7.08 -2.93
C SER A 403 -3.26 -7.99 -2.42
N ASN A 404 -4.17 -7.41 -1.64
CA ASN A 404 -5.28 -8.17 -1.07
C ASN A 404 -6.26 -8.73 -2.13
N GLN A 405 -6.38 -8.11 -3.32
CA GLN A 405 -7.09 -8.73 -4.44
C GLN A 405 -6.30 -9.85 -5.08
N ILE A 406 -5.05 -9.58 -5.44
CA ILE A 406 -4.25 -10.49 -6.26
C ILE A 406 -4.00 -11.79 -5.50
N LEU A 407 -3.74 -11.72 -4.19
CA LEU A 407 -3.47 -12.86 -3.33
C LEU A 407 -4.71 -13.65 -2.89
N GLY A 408 -5.91 -13.29 -3.34
CA GLY A 408 -7.11 -14.12 -3.07
C GLY A 408 -8.01 -13.64 -1.94
N TYR A 409 -7.57 -12.70 -1.11
CA TYR A 409 -8.29 -12.36 0.15
C TYR A 409 -9.59 -11.60 -0.04
N VAL A 410 -9.63 -10.69 -1.02
CA VAL A 410 -10.80 -9.87 -1.34
C VAL A 410 -11.08 -9.99 -2.82
N SER A 411 -12.30 -10.39 -3.20
CA SER A 411 -12.68 -10.46 -4.63
C SER A 411 -13.29 -9.14 -5.10
N ASP A 412 -14.40 -8.73 -4.48
CA ASP A 412 -15.04 -7.42 -4.69
C ASP A 412 -14.50 -6.41 -3.68
N MET A 413 -13.83 -5.37 -4.17
CA MET A 413 -13.21 -4.34 -3.35
C MET A 413 -14.20 -3.50 -2.53
N ARG A 414 -15.49 -3.51 -2.86
CA ARG A 414 -16.54 -2.91 -2.00
C ARG A 414 -16.69 -3.66 -0.68
N ASN A 415 -16.24 -4.91 -0.60
CA ASN A 415 -16.28 -5.74 0.60
C ASN A 415 -14.94 -5.74 1.35
N HIS A 416 -14.00 -4.88 0.97
CA HIS A 416 -12.70 -4.83 1.62
C HIS A 416 -12.84 -4.49 3.12
N PRO A 417 -12.23 -5.26 4.05
CA PRO A 417 -12.36 -5.05 5.50
C PRO A 417 -12.02 -3.63 5.98
N ALA A 418 -11.09 -2.96 5.28
CA ALA A 418 -10.72 -1.58 5.56
C ALA A 418 -11.92 -0.62 5.63
N ARG A 419 -12.99 -0.82 4.84
CA ARG A 419 -14.20 0.02 4.92
C ARG A 419 -14.81 0.01 6.32
N VAL A 420 -14.91 -1.18 6.92
CA VAL A 420 -15.42 -1.36 8.29
C VAL A 420 -14.48 -0.71 9.29
N LEU A 421 -13.16 -0.88 9.11
CA LEU A 421 -12.15 -0.28 10.00
C LEU A 421 -12.23 1.25 9.99
N LEU A 422 -12.28 1.86 8.81
CA LEU A 422 -12.38 3.31 8.62
C LEU A 422 -13.66 3.87 9.25
N SER A 423 -14.81 3.23 9.03
CA SER A 423 -16.09 3.64 9.64
C SER A 423 -16.11 3.49 11.17
N ASN A 424 -15.28 2.62 11.75
CA ASN A 424 -15.16 2.44 13.20
C ASN A 424 -14.02 3.27 13.83
N GLY A 425 -13.41 4.16 13.06
CA GLY A 425 -12.41 5.10 13.56
C GLY A 425 -11.01 4.51 13.74
N VAL A 426 -10.75 3.34 13.16
CA VAL A 426 -9.40 2.77 13.10
C VAL A 426 -8.59 3.54 12.06
N GLN A 427 -7.41 4.00 12.47
CA GLN A 427 -6.53 4.77 11.61
C GLN A 427 -5.81 3.84 10.64
N CYS A 428 -5.82 4.20 9.36
CA CYS A 428 -5.19 3.40 8.31
C CYS A 428 -4.23 4.23 7.44
N SER A 429 -3.29 3.56 6.76
CA SER A 429 -2.58 4.06 5.58
C SER A 429 -2.88 3.20 4.36
N ILE A 430 -2.75 3.77 3.17
CA ILE A 430 -2.80 3.05 1.89
C ILE A 430 -1.37 2.78 1.45
N ASN A 431 -1.09 1.56 1.03
CA ASN A 431 0.23 1.09 0.64
C ASN A 431 0.11 0.18 -0.59
N SER A 432 1.24 -0.05 -1.25
CA SER A 432 1.30 -0.85 -2.48
C SER A 432 1.93 -2.23 -2.31
N ASP A 433 2.57 -2.50 -1.16
CA ASP A 433 3.17 -3.79 -0.83
C ASP A 433 4.28 -4.17 -1.83
N ASP A 434 3.96 -4.95 -2.86
CA ASP A 434 4.88 -5.38 -3.92
C ASP A 434 4.40 -4.96 -5.32
N PRO A 435 4.29 -3.65 -5.60
CA PRO A 435 3.68 -3.13 -6.82
C PRO A 435 4.33 -3.71 -8.10
N ALA A 436 5.66 -3.92 -8.09
CA ALA A 436 6.37 -4.48 -9.24
C ALA A 436 5.89 -5.90 -9.59
N VAL A 437 5.60 -6.73 -8.58
CA VAL A 437 5.04 -8.08 -8.77
C VAL A 437 3.63 -8.00 -9.34
N TYR A 438 2.87 -6.97 -8.97
CA TYR A 438 1.50 -6.75 -9.44
C TYR A 438 1.42 -6.04 -10.80
N GLY A 439 2.56 -5.62 -11.36
CA GLY A 439 2.68 -5.02 -12.69
C GLY A 439 2.47 -3.50 -12.71
N TYR A 440 2.80 -2.79 -11.64
CA TYR A 440 2.79 -1.33 -11.58
C TYR A 440 3.88 -0.77 -10.64
N GLU A 441 3.92 0.56 -10.48
CA GLU A 441 4.81 1.27 -9.56
C GLU A 441 4.03 2.32 -8.75
N GLY A 442 4.59 2.72 -7.62
CA GLY A 442 4.02 3.78 -6.80
C GLY A 442 2.82 3.32 -5.96
N LEU A 443 1.93 4.27 -5.66
CA LEU A 443 0.76 4.12 -4.79
C LEU A 443 -0.53 4.63 -5.46
N SER A 444 -0.44 5.32 -6.60
CA SER A 444 -1.60 5.88 -7.30
C SER A 444 -2.68 4.84 -7.58
N TYR A 445 -2.31 3.61 -7.95
CA TYR A 445 -3.29 2.55 -8.22
C TYR A 445 -4.05 2.14 -6.96
N ASP A 446 -3.36 1.94 -5.83
CA ASP A 446 -3.99 1.60 -4.56
C ASP A 446 -4.90 2.72 -4.04
N PHE A 447 -4.48 3.99 -4.16
CA PHE A 447 -5.33 5.13 -3.84
C PHE A 447 -6.55 5.23 -4.75
N TRP A 448 -6.40 4.97 -6.05
CA TRP A 448 -7.52 4.94 -6.98
C TRP A 448 -8.52 3.84 -6.63
N MET A 449 -8.02 2.63 -6.34
CA MET A 449 -8.83 1.50 -5.92
C MET A 449 -9.61 1.83 -4.64
N ALA A 450 -8.94 2.34 -3.61
CA ALA A 450 -9.58 2.76 -2.37
C ALA A 450 -10.62 3.86 -2.61
N TYR A 451 -10.28 4.92 -3.35
CA TYR A 451 -11.17 6.05 -3.60
C TYR A 451 -12.44 5.66 -4.36
N VAL A 452 -12.32 4.81 -5.39
CA VAL A 452 -13.47 4.38 -6.20
C VAL A 452 -14.31 3.34 -5.48
N TYR A 453 -13.71 2.27 -4.97
CA TYR A 453 -14.47 1.13 -4.43
C TYR A 453 -14.97 1.35 -3.01
N TRP A 454 -14.31 2.20 -2.22
CA TRP A 454 -14.72 2.50 -0.85
C TRP A 454 -15.52 3.80 -0.74
N GLU A 455 -15.73 4.47 -1.87
CA GLU A 455 -16.49 5.72 -2.01
C GLU A 455 -15.94 6.87 -1.16
N LEU A 456 -14.61 6.91 -0.97
CA LEU A 456 -13.93 7.93 -0.15
C LEU A 456 -14.13 9.35 -0.71
N ASP A 457 -14.05 10.36 0.14
CA ASP A 457 -14.07 11.78 -0.22
C ASP A 457 -12.69 12.41 -0.04
N VAL A 458 -12.53 13.70 -0.34
CA VAL A 458 -11.24 14.42 -0.17
C VAL A 458 -10.81 14.46 1.29
N LYS A 459 -11.78 14.47 2.22
CA LYS A 459 -11.53 14.44 3.66
C LYS A 459 -10.85 13.13 4.07
N ALA A 460 -11.37 12.00 3.62
CA ALA A 460 -10.78 10.68 3.84
C ALA A 460 -9.40 10.56 3.17
N LEU A 461 -9.26 11.01 1.92
CA LEU A 461 -7.97 11.01 1.21
C LEU A 461 -6.91 11.80 1.98
N LYS A 462 -7.25 13.02 2.41
CA LYS A 462 -6.36 13.86 3.23
C LYS A 462 -5.97 13.12 4.50
N LYS A 463 -6.91 12.52 5.22
CA LYS A 463 -6.61 11.79 6.46
C LYS A 463 -5.62 10.64 6.21
N LEU A 464 -5.84 9.82 5.18
CA LEU A 464 -4.97 8.71 4.81
C LEU A 464 -3.55 9.18 4.45
N VAL A 465 -3.44 10.24 3.63
CA VAL A 465 -2.17 10.86 3.24
C VAL A 465 -1.41 11.39 4.46
N PHE A 466 -2.06 12.12 5.36
CA PHE A 466 -1.38 12.64 6.55
C PHE A 466 -1.08 11.57 7.60
N ASN A 467 -1.93 10.55 7.73
CA ASN A 467 -1.67 9.39 8.59
C ASN A 467 -0.37 8.69 8.20
N SER A 468 -0.08 8.57 6.90
CA SER A 468 1.15 7.95 6.43
C SER A 468 2.44 8.63 6.94
N ILE A 469 2.38 9.91 7.33
CA ILE A 469 3.52 10.60 7.95
C ILE A 469 3.39 10.63 9.47
N ASN A 470 2.19 10.89 9.99
CA ASN A 470 1.96 10.97 11.43
C ASN A 470 2.29 9.65 12.15
N TYR A 471 2.02 8.51 11.51
CA TYR A 471 2.30 7.18 12.02
C TYR A 471 3.60 6.57 11.47
N SER A 472 4.37 7.32 10.69
CA SER A 472 5.72 6.89 10.29
C SER A 472 6.66 6.77 11.50
N SER A 473 7.74 6.03 11.31
CA SER A 473 8.84 5.87 12.26
C SER A 473 9.84 7.04 12.25
N LEU A 474 9.58 8.08 11.45
CA LEU A 474 10.31 9.34 11.49
C LEU A 474 10.41 9.84 12.94
N ASN A 475 11.59 10.33 13.32
CA ASN A 475 11.75 10.98 14.61
C ASN A 475 10.94 12.29 14.65
N LYS A 476 10.78 12.88 15.84
CA LYS A 476 9.91 14.04 16.03
C LYS A 476 10.24 15.20 15.05
N ASN A 477 11.52 15.53 14.91
CA ASN A 477 11.94 16.65 14.05
C ASN A 477 11.74 16.34 12.57
N GLU A 478 12.13 15.14 12.12
CA GLU A 478 11.89 14.69 10.75
C GLU A 478 10.40 14.70 10.39
N LYS A 479 9.54 14.29 11.32
CA LYS A 479 8.10 14.26 11.15
C LYS A 479 7.50 15.65 11.05
N GLU A 480 7.92 16.58 11.91
CA GLU A 480 7.50 17.99 11.86
C GLU A 480 7.84 18.61 10.49
N GLN A 481 9.07 18.41 10.00
CA GLN A 481 9.50 18.87 8.68
C GLN A 481 8.72 18.21 7.53
N ALA A 482 8.52 16.89 7.60
CA ALA A 482 7.77 16.14 6.59
C ALA A 482 6.29 16.56 6.53
N VAL A 483 5.67 16.89 7.67
CA VAL A 483 4.29 17.39 7.73
C VAL A 483 4.20 18.82 7.16
N GLU A 484 5.15 19.69 7.44
CA GLU A 484 5.20 21.04 6.86
C GLU A 484 5.31 21.00 5.33
N ALA A 485 6.25 20.19 4.84
CA ALA A 485 6.42 19.96 3.40
C ALA A 485 5.16 19.36 2.76
N LEU A 486 4.53 18.38 3.41
CA LEU A 486 3.30 17.75 2.92
C LEU A 486 2.12 18.71 2.88
N ASN A 487 1.97 19.58 3.89
CA ASN A 487 0.93 20.62 3.88
C ASN A 487 1.09 21.54 2.67
N THR A 488 2.33 21.93 2.34
CA THR A 488 2.61 22.79 1.18
C THR A 488 2.26 22.08 -0.13
N GLN A 489 2.70 20.84 -0.29
CA GLN A 489 2.39 20.02 -1.47
C GLN A 489 0.88 19.77 -1.62
N TRP A 490 0.18 19.51 -0.51
CA TRP A 490 -1.26 19.26 -0.51
C TRP A 490 -2.04 20.51 -0.93
N ASN A 491 -1.69 21.68 -0.41
CA ASN A 491 -2.33 22.94 -0.79
C ASN A 491 -2.09 23.28 -2.27
N ASP A 492 -0.87 23.07 -2.77
CA ASP A 492 -0.53 23.26 -4.19
C ASP A 492 -1.33 22.30 -5.09
N PHE A 493 -1.43 21.03 -4.70
CA PHE A 493 -2.28 20.05 -5.39
C PHE A 493 -3.74 20.49 -5.44
N VAL A 494 -4.33 20.91 -4.31
CA VAL A 494 -5.73 21.34 -4.25
C VAL A 494 -5.97 22.55 -5.15
N GLN A 495 -5.06 23.52 -5.16
CA GLN A 495 -5.19 24.70 -6.02
C GLN A 495 -5.10 24.33 -7.50
N LYS A 496 -4.09 23.56 -7.90
CA LYS A 496 -3.88 23.15 -9.31
C LYS A 496 -5.01 22.26 -9.81
N ALA A 497 -5.40 21.24 -9.03
CA ALA A 497 -6.50 20.36 -9.41
C ALA A 497 -7.81 21.13 -9.57
N ASN A 498 -8.10 22.12 -8.71
CA ASN A 498 -9.26 22.99 -8.89
C ASN A 498 -9.20 23.87 -10.15
N GLN A 499 -8.02 24.23 -10.63
CA GLN A 499 -7.87 25.02 -11.86
C GLN A 499 -7.96 24.16 -13.12
N GLU A 500 -7.44 22.94 -13.07
CA GLU A 500 -7.38 22.02 -14.20
C GLU A 500 -8.70 21.28 -14.44
N LEU A 501 -9.40 20.92 -13.36
CA LEU A 501 -10.70 20.27 -13.41
C LEU A 501 -11.78 21.34 -13.60
N ASN A 502 -12.47 21.35 -14.74
CA ASN A 502 -13.54 22.32 -15.03
C ASN A 502 -14.91 21.80 -14.59
#